data_AF-A0A1A8KBI2-F1
#
_entry.id   AF-A0A1A8KBI2-F1
#
_cell.length_a   1.000
_cell.length_b   1.000
_cell.length_c   1.000
_cell.angle_alpha   90.00
_cell.angle_beta   90.00
_cell.angle_gamma   90.00
#
_symmetry.space_group_name_H-M   'P 1'
#
loop_
_entity.id
_entity.type
_entity.pdbx_description
1 polymer ?
#
loop_
_entity_poly.entity_id
_entity_poly.type
_entity_poly.pdbx_seq_one_letter_code
_entity_poly.pdbx_strand_id
1 'polypeptide(L)' 'RTWAYYSGVNPERDIHSGLIGPLLVCREGTLSTKLLDISEFVLLFMTFDESQSWYYDRNSEVINRKSRKRVLDG' A
#
# COMPACT_ATOMS: atom_id res chain seq x y z
N ARG A 1 -14.73 1.71 -14.18
CA ARG A 1 -15.11 1.42 -12.77
C ARG A 1 -13.84 1.09 -12.02
N THR A 2 -13.67 1.61 -10.81
CA THR A 2 -12.50 1.32 -9.98
C THR A 2 -12.88 0.31 -8.92
N TRP A 3 -12.11 -0.76 -8.83
CA TRP A 3 -12.21 -1.82 -7.84
C TRP A 3 -10.90 -1.87 -7.05
N ALA A 4 -10.86 -2.66 -5.97
CA ALA A 4 -9.63 -2.98 -5.27
C ALA A 4 -9.33 -4.47 -5.44
N TYR A 5 -8.07 -4.80 -5.70
CA TYR A 5 -7.54 -6.15 -5.56
C TYR A 5 -6.70 -6.23 -4.28
N TYR A 6 -6.67 -7.39 -3.64
CA TYR A 6 -5.88 -7.65 -2.44
C TYR A 6 -5.47 -9.13 -2.40
N SER A 7 -4.43 -9.44 -1.62
CA SER A 7 -4.02 -10.84 -1.42
C SER A 7 -5.04 -11.58 -0.55
N GLY A 8 -5.39 -12.81 -0.96
CA GLY A 8 -6.42 -13.63 -0.32
C GLY A 8 -5.89 -14.68 0.67
N VAL A 9 -4.60 -14.68 0.99
CA VAL A 9 -4.02 -15.69 1.92
C VAL A 9 -4.46 -15.39 3.35
N ASN A 10 -4.31 -14.14 3.79
CA ASN A 10 -4.89 -13.61 5.01
C ASN A 10 -5.28 -12.15 4.77
N PRO A 11 -6.52 -11.86 4.33
CA PRO A 11 -6.91 -10.52 3.91
C PRO A 11 -6.67 -9.42 4.96
N GLU A 12 -6.87 -9.73 6.25
CA GLU A 12 -6.61 -8.79 7.34
C GLU A 12 -5.13 -8.40 7.35
N ARG A 13 -4.23 -9.36 7.52
CA ARG A 13 -2.80 -9.07 7.60
C ARG A 13 -2.22 -8.57 6.27
N ASP A 14 -2.70 -9.11 5.16
CA ASP A 14 -2.19 -8.79 3.82
C ASP A 14 -2.49 -7.34 3.44
N ILE A 15 -3.72 -6.86 3.68
CA ILE A 15 -4.10 -5.46 3.41
C ILE A 15 -3.29 -4.50 4.29
N HIS A 16 -3.19 -4.80 5.59
CA HIS A 16 -2.42 -4.00 6.54
C HIS A 16 -0.90 -4.03 6.28
N SER A 17 -0.43 -5.03 5.54
CA SER A 17 0.95 -5.12 5.04
C SER A 17 1.18 -4.42 3.69
N GLY A 18 0.13 -3.83 3.11
CA GLY A 18 0.19 -3.12 1.84
C GLY A 18 -0.09 -3.98 0.59
N LEU A 19 -0.56 -5.22 0.73
CA LEU A 19 -0.96 -6.07 -0.40
C LEU A 19 -2.38 -5.76 -0.86
N ILE A 20 -2.59 -4.50 -1.25
CA ILE A 20 -3.83 -3.96 -1.79
C ILE A 20 -3.52 -2.96 -2.90
N GLY A 21 -4.31 -2.95 -3.96
CA GLY A 21 -4.15 -2.00 -5.05
C GLY A 21 -5.41 -1.77 -5.87
N PRO A 22 -5.43 -0.74 -6.72
CA PRO A 22 -6.58 -0.43 -7.56
C PRO A 22 -6.64 -1.32 -8.79
N LEU A 23 -7.86 -1.72 -9.16
CA LEU A 23 -8.19 -2.44 -10.38
C LEU A 23 -9.14 -1.58 -11.22
N LEU A 24 -8.63 -1.01 -12.30
CA LEU A 24 -9.42 -0.20 -13.22
C LEU A 24 -10.06 -1.09 -14.30
N VAL A 25 -11.39 -1.12 -14.33
CA VAL A 25 -12.17 -1.84 -15.34
C VAL A 25 -12.75 -0.84 -16.33
N CYS A 26 -12.24 -0.86 -17.55
CA CYS A 26 -12.66 0.03 -18.66
C CYS A 26 -13.55 -0.69 -19.66
N ARG A 27 -14.35 0.07 -20.41
CA ARG A 27 -15.04 -0.46 -21.59
C ARG A 27 -14.01 -0.67 -22.71
N GLU A 28 -14.28 -1.66 -23.56
CA GLU A 28 -13.45 -1.92 -24.73
C GLU A 28 -13.32 -0.65 -25.61
N GLY A 29 -12.12 -0.41 -26.16
CA GLY A 29 -11.83 0.78 -26.97
C GLY A 29 -11.67 2.10 -26.20
N THR A 30 -11.86 2.12 -24.87
CA THR A 30 -11.72 3.34 -24.06
C THR A 30 -10.29 3.59 -23.58
N LEU A 31 -9.47 2.53 -23.50
CA LEU A 31 -8.06 2.62 -23.14
C LEU A 31 -7.25 3.07 -24.36
N SER A 32 -7.28 4.36 -24.66
CA SER A 32 -6.46 4.98 -25.70
C SER A 32 -5.09 5.32 -25.15
N THR A 33 -4.01 4.99 -25.86
CA THR A 33 -2.63 5.40 -25.53
C THR A 33 -2.42 6.92 -25.64
N LYS A 34 -3.36 7.62 -26.27
CA LYS A 34 -3.44 9.08 -26.33
C LYS A 34 -4.37 9.58 -25.22
N LEU A 35 -3.97 9.39 -23.97
CA LEU A 35 -4.53 10.14 -22.85
C LEU A 35 -4.07 11.60 -23.02
N LEU A 36 -4.79 12.33 -23.86
CA LEU A 36 -4.63 13.78 -24.03
C LEU A 36 -4.92 14.43 -22.67
N ASP A 37 -3.84 14.83 -21.99
CA ASP A 37 -3.78 15.87 -20.95
C ASP A 37 -4.63 15.71 -19.67
N ILE A 38 -5.35 14.59 -19.50
CA ILE A 38 -6.12 14.31 -18.29
C ILE A 38 -5.27 13.48 -17.34
N SER A 39 -4.91 14.06 -16.19
CA SER A 39 -4.22 13.33 -15.13
C SER A 39 -5.19 12.35 -14.45
N GLU A 40 -4.92 11.06 -14.58
CA GLU A 40 -5.66 10.01 -13.86
C GLU A 40 -5.04 9.78 -12.49
N PHE A 41 -5.82 9.98 -11.43
CA PHE A 41 -5.38 9.74 -10.06
C PHE A 41 -6.21 8.64 -9.41
N VAL A 42 -5.53 7.73 -8.71
CA VAL A 42 -6.17 6.74 -7.84
C VAL A 42 -5.81 7.07 -6.40
N LEU A 43 -6.83 7.27 -5.57
CA LEU A 43 -6.68 7.52 -4.14
C LEU A 43 -7.19 6.31 -3.35
N LEU A 44 -6.39 5.85 -2.39
CA LEU A 44 -6.77 4.85 -1.41
C LEU A 44 -6.91 5.53 -0.05
N PHE A 45 -8.15 5.64 0.43
CA PHE A 45 -8.44 6.10 1.79
C PHE A 45 -8.58 4.90 2.71
N MET A 46 -7.55 4.65 3.53
CA MET A 46 -7.50 3.51 4.45
C MET A 46 -6.61 3.84 5.64
N THR A 47 -6.95 3.31 6.82
CA THR A 47 -6.07 3.32 7.99
C THR A 47 -5.17 2.10 7.97
N PHE A 48 -3.87 2.30 7.75
CA PHE A 48 -2.88 1.24 7.84
C PHE A 48 -2.51 0.98 9.30
N ASP A 49 -3.15 -0.02 9.90
CA ASP A 49 -2.73 -0.57 11.21
C ASP A 49 -1.50 -1.48 11.07
N GLU A 50 -0.32 -0.94 11.35
CA GLU A 50 0.94 -1.71 11.33
C GLU A 50 0.98 -2.84 12.36
N SER A 51 0.15 -2.82 13.42
CA SER A 51 0.08 -3.93 14.38
C SER A 51 -0.46 -5.23 13.76
N GLN A 52 -1.22 -5.11 12.67
CA GLN A 52 -1.76 -6.24 11.91
C GLN A 52 -0.86 -6.66 10.74
N SER A 53 0.25 -5.96 10.48
CA SER A 53 1.10 -6.29 9.33
C SER A 53 1.95 -7.55 9.57
N TRP A 54 2.37 -8.20 8.49
CA TRP A 54 3.37 -9.27 8.51
C TRP A 54 4.74 -8.76 9.00
N TYR A 55 4.96 -7.45 8.94
CA TYR A 55 6.23 -6.83 9.21
C TYR A 55 6.32 -6.19 10.60
N TYR A 56 5.27 -6.26 11.42
CA TYR A 56 5.19 -5.59 12.72
C TYR A 56 6.45 -5.79 13.59
N ASP A 57 6.83 -7.04 13.85
CA ASP A 57 7.96 -7.35 14.72
C ASP A 57 9.29 -6.86 14.15
N ARG A 58 9.52 -7.15 12.86
CA ARG A 58 10.72 -6.72 12.14
C ARG A 58 10.85 -5.19 12.12
N ASN A 59 9.75 -4.49 11.85
CA ASN A 59 9.72 -3.03 11.80
C ASN A 59 9.99 -2.45 13.19
N SER A 60 9.38 -3.01 14.23
CA SER A 60 9.61 -2.63 15.62
C SER A 60 11.10 -2.77 16.02
N GLU A 61 11.74 -3.89 15.67
CA GLU A 61 13.17 -4.09 15.91
C GLU A 61 14.05 -3.07 15.19
N VAL A 62 13.75 -2.81 13.91
CA VAL A 62 14.49 -1.83 13.10
C VAL A 62 14.35 -0.42 13.68
N ILE A 63 13.14 -0.04 14.08
CA ILE A 63 12.86 1.26 14.71
C ILE A 63 13.66 1.38 16.02
N ASN A 64 13.60 0.36 16.87
CA ASN A 64 14.34 0.33 18.14
C ASN A 64 15.85 0.41 17.94
N ARG A 65 16.39 -0.30 16.95
CA ARG A 65 17.82 -0.24 16.61
C ARG A 65 18.21 1.15 16.08
N LYS A 66 17.39 1.76 15.23
CA LYS A 66 17.63 3.12 14.71
C LYS A 66 17.58 4.16 15.83
N SER A 67 16.63 4.06 16.76
CA SER A 67 16.53 4.95 17.91
C SER A 67 17.76 4.85 18.81
N ARG A 68 18.25 3.63 19.09
CA ARG A 68 19.51 3.44 19.85
C ARG A 68 20.73 4.06 19.16
N LYS A 69 20.87 3.91 17.84
CA LYS A 69 21.97 4.53 17.09
C LYS A 69 21.93 6.06 17.17
N ARG A 70 20.77 6.67 17.00
CA ARG A 70 20.61 8.13 17.11
C ARG A 70 21.01 8.69 18.47
N VAL A 71 20.79 7.94 19.54
CA VAL A 71 21.22 8.33 20.90
C VAL A 71 22.74 8.22 21.08
N LEU A 72 23.40 7.31 20.37
CA LEU A 72 24.85 7.14 20.44
C LEU A 72 25.62 8.14 19.56
N ASP A 73 24.99 8.59 18.47
CA ASP A 73 25.61 9.47 17.46
C ASP A 73 25.40 10.99 17.76
N GLY A 74 24.71 11.35 18.84
CA GLY A 74 24.44 12.73 19.27
C GLY A 74 25.07 13.04 20.62
#